data_AF-A0A1F6GLT5-F1
#
_entry.id   AF-A0A1F6GLT5-F1
#
_cell.length_a   1.000
_cell.length_b   1.000
_cell.length_c   1.000
_cell.angle_alpha   90.00
_cell.angle_beta   90.00
_cell.angle_gamma   90.00
#
_symmetry.space_group_name_H-M   'P 1'
#
loop_
_entity.id
_entity.type
_entity.pdbx_description
1 polymer ?
#
loop_
_entity_poly.entity_id
_entity_poly.type
_entity_poly.pdbx_seq_one_letter_code
_entity_poly.pdbx_strand_id
1 'polypeptide(L)'
;MVLEEVENENAVAAIAQGIVTKVSEAVLLGDEEVFVGASIGIALYPKDAQDLKSLTKAADSAMYWSKEAGRGAFRFYDPKLDLPEAQDPDPGPEPA
;
A
#
# COMPACT_ATOMS: atom_id res chain seq x y z
N MET A 1 -3.41 0.57 7.54
CA MET A 1 -4.04 1.72 8.22
C MET A 1 -5.48 1.78 7.77
N VAL A 2 -6.42 2.07 8.66
CA VAL A 2 -7.84 2.28 8.31
C VAL A 2 -8.14 3.76 8.49
N LEU A 3 -8.84 4.35 7.53
CA LEU A 3 -9.31 5.73 7.59
C LEU A 3 -10.84 5.69 7.63
N GLU A 4 -11.41 6.33 8.64
CA GLU A 4 -12.85 6.50 8.79
C GLU A 4 -13.23 7.92 8.38
N GLU A 5 -14.51 8.13 8.03
CA GLU A 5 -15.08 9.46 7.70
C GLU A 5 -14.32 10.22 6.60
N VAL A 6 -13.81 9.50 5.60
CA VAL A 6 -13.14 10.12 4.45
C VAL A 6 -14.15 10.79 3.52
N GLU A 7 -13.95 12.09 3.24
CA GLU A 7 -14.89 12.88 2.44
C GLU A 7 -14.93 12.45 0.96
N ASN A 8 -13.77 12.14 0.38
CA ASN A 8 -13.62 11.78 -1.02
C ASN A 8 -12.22 11.18 -1.30
N GLU A 9 -12.04 10.64 -2.51
CA GLU A 9 -10.79 10.02 -2.94
C GLU A 9 -9.60 10.99 -2.97
N ASN A 10 -9.83 12.29 -3.24
CA ASN A 10 -8.75 13.28 -3.24
C ASN A 10 -8.18 13.51 -1.85
N ALA A 11 -9.02 13.51 -0.80
CA ALA A 11 -8.56 13.59 0.58
C ALA A 11 -7.68 12.39 0.95
N VAL A 12 -8.09 11.18 0.54
CA VAL A 12 -7.31 9.95 0.75
C VAL A 12 -5.98 10.01 -0.01
N ALA A 13 -6.00 10.46 -1.26
CA ALA A 13 -4.80 10.65 -2.06
C ALA A 13 -3.83 11.65 -1.44
N ALA A 14 -4.33 12.76 -0.90
CA ALA A 14 -3.50 13.77 -0.21
C ALA A 14 -2.81 13.19 1.03
N ILE A 15 -3.53 12.40 1.83
CA ILE A 15 -2.96 11.70 3.00
C ILE A 15 -1.87 10.71 2.55
N ALA A 16 -2.17 9.86 1.57
CA ALA A 16 -1.22 8.87 1.08
C ALA A 16 0.05 9.54 0.50
N GLN A 17 -0.12 10.61 -0.27
CA GLN A 17 0.99 11.40 -0.79
C GLN A 17 1.83 12.00 0.34
N GLY A 18 1.19 12.55 1.38
CA GLY A 18 1.88 13.09 2.55
C GLY A 18 2.73 12.04 3.26
N ILE A 19 2.20 10.82 3.44
CA ILE A 19 2.95 9.71 4.04
C ILE A 19 4.16 9.34 3.16
N VAL A 20 3.95 9.15 1.87
CA VAL A 20 5.05 8.83 0.92
C VAL A 20 6.14 9.88 0.99
N THR A 21 5.78 11.16 0.91
CA THR A 21 6.74 12.27 0.97
C THR A 21 7.51 12.27 2.29
N LYS A 22 6.83 12.09 3.43
CA LYS A 22 7.48 12.07 4.74
C LYS A 22 8.40 10.88 4.96
N VAL A 23 8.01 9.70 4.49
CA VAL A 23 8.86 8.51 4.56
C VAL A 23 10.08 8.65 3.65
N SER A 24 9.95 9.39 2.55
CA SER A 24 11.05 9.64 1.61
C SER A 24 12.03 10.73 2.01
N GLU A 25 11.85 11.37 3.16
CA GLU A 25 12.86 12.26 3.73
C GLU A 25 14.10 11.46 4.17
N ALA A 26 15.29 12.05 4.05
CA ALA A 26 16.53 11.40 4.44
C ALA A 26 16.54 11.13 5.95
N VAL A 27 16.91 9.91 6.33
CA VAL A 27 17.11 9.51 7.72
C VAL A 27 18.60 9.41 7.99
N LEU A 28 19.07 10.11 9.02
CA LEU A 28 20.46 10.05 9.44
C LEU A 28 20.69 8.79 10.29
N LEU A 29 21.56 7.90 9.81
CA LEU A 29 21.96 6.69 10.50
C LEU A 29 23.47 6.76 10.82
N GLY A 30 23.81 7.33 11.98
CA GLY A 30 25.19 7.68 12.30
C GLY A 30 25.64 8.90 11.49
N ASP A 31 26.66 8.72 10.65
CA ASP A 31 27.17 9.75 9.75
C ASP A 31 26.67 9.58 8.29
N GLU A 32 25.82 8.59 8.03
CA GLU A 32 25.28 8.31 6.70
C GLU A 32 23.82 8.78 6.56
N GLU A 33 23.51 9.39 5.41
CA GLU A 33 22.13 9.67 5.01
C GLU A 33 21.55 8.48 4.23
N VAL A 34 20.44 7.95 4.73
CA VAL A 34 19.72 6.84 4.10
C VAL A 34 18.36 7.32 3.62
N PHE A 35 18.01 6.95 2.39
CA PHE A 35 16.70 7.21 1.82
C PHE A 35 15.87 5.93 1.83
N VAL A 36 14.69 6.01 2.43
CA VAL A 36 13.69 4.95 2.37
C VAL A 36 12.47 5.44 1.59
N GLY A 37 11.61 4.52 1.17
CA GLY A 37 10.40 4.86 0.44
C GLY A 37 9.25 3.99 0.87
N ALA A 38 8.03 4.50 0.72
CA ALA A 38 6.82 3.74 0.95
C ALA A 38 6.12 3.43 -0.37
N SER A 39 5.54 2.24 -0.47
CA SER A 39 4.52 1.91 -1.46
C SER A 39 3.20 1.75 -0.70
N ILE A 40 2.16 2.47 -1.10
CA ILE A 40 0.86 2.46 -0.43
C ILE A 40 -0.21 1.94 -1.39
N GLY A 41 -0.96 0.94 -0.96
CA GLY A 41 -2.16 0.48 -1.63
C GLY A 41 -3.41 0.99 -0.92
N ILE A 42 -4.38 1.45 -1.70
CA ILE A 42 -5.61 2.05 -1.19
C ILE A 42 -6.79 1.27 -1.76
N ALA A 43 -7.69 0.83 -0.88
CA ALA A 43 -8.99 0.28 -1.26
C ALA A 43 -10.10 0.97 -0.48
N LEU A 44 -11.24 1.19 -1.12
CA LEU A 44 -12.35 1.98 -0.60
C LEU A 44 -13.57 1.08 -0.38
N TYR A 45 -14.09 1.08 0.83
CA TYR A 45 -15.39 0.49 1.12
C TYR A 45 -16.50 1.52 0.81
N PRO A 46 -17.63 1.13 0.20
CA PRO A 46 -17.97 -0.20 -0.33
C PRO A 46 -17.58 -0.41 -1.81
N LYS A 47 -16.87 0.53 -2.42
CA LYS A 47 -16.56 0.56 -3.86
C LYS A 47 -15.75 -0.66 -4.34
N ASP A 48 -14.70 -1.01 -3.61
CA ASP A 48 -13.70 -2.00 -4.01
C ASP A 48 -13.94 -3.37 -3.36
N ALA A 49 -14.67 -3.40 -2.25
CA ALA A 49 -15.05 -4.62 -1.53
C ALA A 49 -16.20 -4.36 -0.55
N GLN A 50 -16.95 -5.43 -0.21
CA GLN A 50 -18.09 -5.37 0.73
C GLN A 50 -17.77 -5.90 2.13
N ASP A 51 -16.59 -6.47 2.33
CA ASP A 51 -16.16 -7.02 3.62
C ASP A 51 -14.68 -6.70 3.86
N LEU A 52 -14.29 -6.73 5.14
CA LEU A 52 -12.94 -6.34 5.58
C LEU A 52 -11.84 -7.22 4.96
N LYS A 53 -12.09 -8.52 4.78
CA LYS A 53 -11.09 -9.45 4.24
C LYS A 53 -10.81 -9.14 2.78
N SER A 54 -11.86 -8.97 1.98
CA SER A 54 -11.76 -8.60 0.57
C SER A 54 -11.16 -7.19 0.40
N LEU A 55 -11.52 -6.25 1.28
CA LEU A 55 -10.98 -4.88 1.24
C LEU A 55 -9.47 -4.86 1.53
N THR A 56 -9.03 -5.62 2.53
CA THR A 56 -7.61 -5.73 2.87
C THR A 56 -6.83 -6.35 1.71
N LYS A 57 -7.36 -7.41 1.10
CA LYS A 57 -6.74 -8.04 -0.08
C LYS A 57 -6.63 -7.06 -1.26
N ALA A 58 -7.66 -6.24 -1.49
CA ALA A 58 -7.64 -5.21 -2.52
C ALA A 58 -6.58 -4.13 -2.24
N ALA A 59 -6.44 -3.69 -0.99
CA ALA A 59 -5.41 -2.73 -0.60
C ALA A 59 -4.00 -3.33 -0.78
N ASP A 60 -3.77 -4.58 -0.38
CA ASP A 60 -2.48 -5.27 -0.56
C ASP A 60 -2.12 -5.43 -2.04
N SER A 61 -3.12 -5.75 -2.87
CA SER A 61 -3.01 -5.83 -4.34
C SER A 61 -2.53 -4.50 -4.93
N ALA A 62 -3.19 -3.40 -4.54
CA ALA A 62 -2.82 -2.07 -4.99
C ALA A 62 -1.42 -1.65 -4.52
N MET A 63 -1.04 -2.04 -3.31
CA MET A 63 0.29 -1.79 -2.74
C MET A 63 1.36 -2.51 -3.56
N TYR A 64 1.12 -3.77 -3.91
CA TYR A 64 2.03 -4.56 -4.70
C TYR A 64 2.27 -3.92 -6.07
N TRP A 65 1.20 -3.53 -6.78
CA TRP A 65 1.35 -2.80 -8.05
C TRP A 65 2.12 -1.47 -7.88
N SER A 66 1.91 -0.76 -6.78
CA SER A 66 2.68 0.45 -6.48
C SER A 66 4.16 0.15 -6.23
N LYS A 67 4.49 -1.04 -5.72
CA LYS A 67 5.87 -1.48 -5.48
C LYS A 67 6.58 -1.86 -6.78
N GLU A 68 5.88 -2.56 -7.67
CA GLU A 68 6.41 -2.95 -8.99
C GLU A 68 6.55 -1.76 -9.95
N ALA A 69 5.67 -0.76 -9.86
CA ALA A 69 5.68 0.39 -10.77
C ALA A 69 6.75 1.46 -10.47
N GLY A 70 7.66 1.23 -9.51
CA GLY A 70 8.78 2.14 -9.23
C GLY A 70 9.02 2.51 -7.77
N ARG A 71 8.21 2.01 -6.82
CA ARG A 71 8.23 2.36 -5.37
C ARG A 71 8.06 3.87 -5.12
N GLY A 72 7.89 4.27 -3.86
CA GLY A 72 7.76 5.69 -3.50
C GLY A 72 6.47 6.35 -4.03
N ALA A 73 5.39 5.60 -4.11
CA ALA A 73 4.11 6.05 -4.66
C ALA A 73 2.94 5.41 -3.92
N PHE A 74 1.73 5.86 -4.26
CA PHE A 74 0.49 5.21 -3.84
C PHE A 74 -0.33 4.82 -5.08
N ARG A 75 -1.20 3.82 -4.91
CA ARG A 75 -2.19 3.45 -5.92
C ARG A 75 -3.53 3.09 -5.28
N PHE A 76 -4.60 3.49 -5.95
CA PHE A 76 -5.93 2.93 -5.72
C PHE A 76 -6.03 1.56 -6.35
N TYR A 77 -6.84 0.70 -5.75
CA TYR A 77 -7.20 -0.57 -6.32
C TYR A 77 -7.97 -0.37 -7.63
N ASP A 78 -7.59 -1.12 -8.65
CA ASP A 78 -8.31 -1.23 -9.90
C ASP A 78 -8.46 -2.73 -10.23
N PRO A 79 -9.68 -3.28 -10.19
CA PRO A 79 -9.92 -4.70 -10.46
C PRO A 79 -9.58 -5.12 -11.90
N LYS A 80 -9.30 -4.18 -12.80
CA LYS A 80 -8.89 -4.45 -14.19
C LYS A 80 -7.39 -4.66 -14.34
N LEU A 81 -6.60 -4.32 -13.33
CA LEU A 81 -5.18 -4.64 -13.32
C LEU A 81 -5.04 -6.12 -12.96
N ASP A 82 -4.33 -6.88 -13.80
CA ASP A 82 -4.02 -8.27 -13.47
C ASP A 82 -3.19 -8.31 -12.18
N LEU A 83 -3.68 -9.08 -11.21
CA LEU A 83 -2.88 -9.48 -10.08
C LEU A 83 -1.90 -10.56 -10.56
N PRO A 84 -0.58 -10.44 -10.31
CA PRO A 84 0.13 -11.66 -9.98
C PRO A 84 -0.57 -12.22 -8.75
N GLU A 85 -1.01 -13.48 -8.80
CA GLU A 85 -1.65 -14.16 -7.68
C GLU A 85 -0.94 -13.76 -6.39
N ALA A 86 -1.67 -13.11 -5.48
CA ALA A 86 -1.13 -12.73 -4.19
C ALA A 86 -0.51 -13.98 -3.59
N GLN A 87 0.82 -14.04 -3.60
CA GLN A 87 1.55 -15.19 -3.12
C GLN A 87 1.23 -15.26 -1.64
N ASP A 88 0.45 -16.27 -1.23
CA ASP A 88 0.31 -16.60 0.17
C ASP A 88 1.73 -16.63 0.76
N PRO A 89 1.98 -15.97 1.91
CA PRO A 89 3.28 -16.05 2.54
C PRO A 89 3.60 -17.53 2.70
N ASP A 90 4.69 -17.97 2.05
CA ASP A 90 5.20 -19.33 2.13
C ASP A 90 5.07 -19.80 3.59
N PRO A 91 4.31 -20.87 3.88
CA PRO A 91 4.28 -21.43 5.22
C PRO A 91 5.72 -21.84 5.50
N GLY A 92 6.42 -21.01 6.28
CA GLY A 92 7.82 -21.22 6.62
C GLY A 92 8.03 -22.68 7.05
N PRO A 93 9.23 -23.23 6.79
CA PRO A 93 9.46 -24.67 6.84
C PRO A 93 8.85 -25.29 8.08
N GLU A 94 8.00 -26.32 7.89
CA GLU A 94 7.48 -27.13 8.99
C GLU A 94 8.64 -27.57 9.89
N PRO A 95 8.56 -27.37 11.22
CA PRO A 95 9.60 -27.85 12.11
C PRO A 95 9.68 -29.38 12.01
N ALA A 96 10.91 -29.87 11.81
CA ALA A 96 11.26 -31.29 11.68
C ALA A 96 10.90 -32.13 12.91
#